data_AF-A0A846XY21-F1
#
_entry.id   AF-A0A846XY21-F1
#
_cell.length_a   1.000
_cell.length_b   1.000
_cell.length_c   1.000
_cell.angle_alpha   90.00
_cell.angle_beta   90.00
_cell.angle_gamma   90.00
#
_symmetry.space_group_name_H-M   'P 1'
#
loop_
_entity.id
_entity.type
_entity.pdbx_description
1 polymer ?
#
loop_
_entity_poly.entity_id
_entity_poly.type
_entity_poly.pdbx_seq_one_letter_code
_entity_poly.pdbx_strand_id
1 'polypeptide(L)'
;MSEFDILRPSPRITASLCTAARELGDEVRAVLLHSPRPVFLFYLAQTFDQLGAELAANRRAGTDTPARQLCLHLMCSHAQSRTHDHEAARLRARLLDASDADVTAEIRTVTGRSGDRRDFIALGDMLATGGMGAFFAPFKSTGLVA
;
A
#
# COMPACT_ATOMS: atom_id res chain seq x y z
N MET A 1 19.80 11.60 9.74
CA MET A 1 19.09 11.18 10.97
C MET A 1 17.71 10.71 10.52
N SER A 2 17.39 9.43 10.69
CA SER A 2 16.28 8.75 9.98
C SER A 2 14.89 9.29 10.35
N GLU A 3 14.24 9.95 9.39
CA GLU A 3 12.79 10.26 9.37
C GLU A 3 11.90 9.01 9.20
N PHE A 4 12.48 7.80 9.21
CA PHE A 4 11.80 6.51 8.98
C PHE A 4 11.29 5.82 10.25
N ASP A 5 10.98 6.57 11.31
CA ASP A 5 10.38 6.04 12.53
C ASP A 5 8.84 5.96 12.43
N ILE A 6 8.35 5.44 11.29
CA ILE A 6 6.91 5.38 11.00
C ILE A 6 6.31 4.20 11.77
N LEU A 7 5.95 4.53 13.02
CA LEU A 7 4.83 4.03 13.81
C LEU A 7 4.86 2.54 14.15
N ARG A 8 5.13 2.24 15.44
CA ARG A 8 4.47 1.10 16.09
C ARG A 8 2.99 1.47 16.26
N PRO A 9 2.08 0.92 15.43
CA PRO A 9 0.67 1.24 15.52
C PRO A 9 0.12 0.69 16.85
N SER A 10 -0.93 1.29 17.41
CA SER A 10 -1.60 0.67 18.57
C SER A 10 -2.09 -0.76 18.23
N PRO A 11 -2.20 -1.68 19.20
CA PRO A 11 -2.65 -3.05 18.93
C PRO A 11 -4.00 -3.11 18.21
N ARG A 12 -4.88 -2.13 18.47
CA ARG A 12 -6.20 -1.99 17.83
C ARG A 12 -6.08 -1.65 16.35
N ILE A 13 -5.24 -0.67 16.00
CA ILE A 13 -5.04 -0.32 14.59
C ILE A 13 -4.25 -1.42 13.88
N THR A 14 -3.29 -2.10 14.54
CA THR A 14 -2.59 -3.26 13.98
C THR A 14 -3.58 -4.37 13.60
N ALA A 15 -4.52 -4.71 14.48
CA ALA A 15 -5.57 -5.70 14.18
C ALA A 15 -6.47 -5.26 13.01
N SER A 16 -6.81 -3.96 12.95
CA SER A 16 -7.62 -3.39 11.88
C SER A 16 -6.88 -3.42 10.53
N LEU A 17 -5.58 -3.11 10.52
CA LEU A 17 -4.73 -3.18 9.34
C LEU A 17 -4.50 -4.62 8.88
N CYS A 18 -4.29 -5.57 9.81
CA CYS A 18 -4.20 -7.00 9.46
C CYS A 18 -5.50 -7.50 8.83
N THR A 19 -6.65 -7.04 9.31
CA THR A 19 -7.96 -7.37 8.72
C THR A 19 -8.07 -6.76 7.32
N ALA A 20 -7.70 -5.49 7.16
CA ALA A 20 -7.68 -4.83 5.86
C ALA A 20 -6.74 -5.51 4.85
N ALA A 21 -5.55 -5.94 5.28
CA ALA A 21 -4.61 -6.66 4.43
C ALA A 21 -5.23 -7.96 3.89
N ARG A 22 -5.89 -8.73 4.75
CA ARG A 22 -6.57 -9.97 4.34
C ARG A 22 -7.71 -9.70 3.35
N GLU A 23 -8.62 -8.80 3.71
CA GLU A 23 -9.78 -8.46 2.87
C GLU A 23 -9.36 -7.95 1.50
N LEU A 24 -8.36 -7.06 1.44
CA LEU A 24 -7.85 -6.52 0.18
C LEU A 24 -7.08 -7.58 -0.63
N GLY A 25 -6.31 -8.44 0.02
CA GLY A 25 -5.66 -9.56 -0.64
C GLY A 25 -6.67 -10.50 -1.29
N ASP A 26 -7.77 -10.80 -0.60
CA ASP A 26 -8.85 -11.66 -1.11
C ASP A 26 -9.62 -10.99 -2.26
N GLU A 27 -9.88 -9.69 -2.18
CA GLU A 27 -10.47 -8.91 -3.28
C GLU A 27 -9.59 -8.95 -4.54
N VAL A 28 -8.27 -8.78 -4.40
CA VAL A 28 -7.32 -8.86 -5.52
C VAL A 28 -7.29 -10.27 -6.11
N ARG A 29 -7.28 -11.31 -5.29
CA ARG A 29 -7.32 -12.71 -5.76
C ARG A 29 -8.62 -13.04 -6.48
N ALA A 30 -9.75 -12.48 -6.05
CA ALA A 30 -11.04 -12.71 -6.69
C ALA A 30 -11.06 -12.19 -8.14
N VAL A 31 -10.34 -11.10 -8.44
CA VAL A 31 -10.24 -10.54 -9.80
C VAL A 31 -9.06 -11.09 -10.60
N LEU A 32 -8.10 -11.76 -9.96
CA LEU A 32 -6.87 -12.27 -10.58
C LEU A 32 -7.16 -13.26 -11.74
N LEU A 33 -8.11 -14.16 -11.56
CA LEU A 33 -8.41 -15.24 -12.54
C LEU A 33 -9.01 -14.72 -13.86
N HIS A 34 -9.51 -13.49 -13.88
CA HIS A 34 -10.20 -12.90 -15.03
C HIS A 34 -9.53 -11.62 -15.53
N SER A 35 -8.36 -11.28 -14.98
CA SER A 35 -7.66 -10.05 -15.32
C SER A 35 -6.70 -10.23 -16.49
N PRO A 36 -6.58 -9.23 -17.39
CA PRO A 36 -5.51 -9.20 -18.39
C PRO A 36 -4.11 -9.04 -17.77
N ARG A 37 -4.01 -8.77 -16.46
CA ARG A 37 -2.76 -8.50 -15.72
C ARG A 37 -2.58 -9.42 -14.50
N PRO A 38 -2.55 -10.75 -14.68
CA PRO A 38 -2.53 -11.69 -13.55
C PRO A 38 -1.26 -11.57 -12.70
N VAL A 39 -0.11 -11.25 -13.32
CA VAL A 39 1.17 -11.11 -12.61
C VAL A 39 1.18 -9.90 -11.68
N PHE A 40 0.66 -8.74 -12.13
CA PHE A 40 0.57 -7.54 -11.30
C PHE A 40 -0.31 -7.79 -10.07
N LEU A 41 -1.51 -8.35 -10.29
CA LEU A 41 -2.44 -8.66 -9.21
C LEU A 41 -1.89 -9.71 -8.26
N PHE A 42 -1.15 -10.70 -8.78
CA PHE A 42 -0.46 -11.68 -7.94
C PHE A 42 0.52 -11.00 -6.97
N TYR A 43 1.40 -10.13 -7.49
CA TYR A 43 2.35 -9.41 -6.63
C TYR A 43 1.66 -8.44 -5.67
N LEU A 44 0.56 -7.82 -6.08
CA LEU A 44 -0.21 -6.94 -5.21
C LEU A 44 -0.85 -7.72 -4.04
N ALA A 45 -1.47 -8.87 -4.31
CA ALA A 45 -2.01 -9.77 -3.28
C ALA A 45 -0.90 -10.26 -2.33
N GLN A 46 0.25 -10.66 -2.88
CA GLN A 46 1.40 -11.08 -2.10
C GLN A 46 1.94 -9.95 -1.20
N THR A 47 1.91 -8.70 -1.68
CA THR A 47 2.34 -7.53 -0.91
C THR A 47 1.42 -7.30 0.29
N PHE A 48 0.10 -7.46 0.13
CA PHE A 48 -0.83 -7.41 1.27
C PHE A 48 -0.54 -8.50 2.30
N ASP A 49 -0.28 -9.74 1.88
CA ASP A 49 0.06 -10.84 2.79
C ASP A 49 1.32 -10.55 3.61
N GLN A 50 2.37 -10.06 2.94
CA GLN A 50 3.65 -9.73 3.57
C GLN A 50 3.49 -8.63 4.62
N LEU A 51 2.79 -7.54 4.27
CA LEU A 51 2.51 -6.44 5.19
C LEU A 51 1.66 -6.90 6.38
N GLY A 52 0.64 -7.74 6.14
CA GLY A 52 -0.18 -8.32 7.20
C GLY A 52 0.64 -9.20 8.15
N ALA A 53 1.52 -10.05 7.62
CA ALA A 53 2.40 -10.90 8.42
C ALA A 53 3.43 -10.11 9.23
N GLU A 54 3.98 -9.02 8.67
CA GLU A 54 4.88 -8.12 9.38
C GLU A 54 4.18 -7.40 10.53
N LEU A 55 3.00 -6.84 10.27
CA LEU A 55 2.19 -6.17 11.29
C LEU A 55 1.79 -7.14 12.42
N ALA A 56 1.36 -8.36 12.08
CA ALA A 56 1.02 -9.39 13.06
C ALA A 56 2.24 -9.80 13.93
N ALA A 57 3.44 -9.79 13.35
CA ALA A 57 4.69 -10.05 14.06
C ALA A 57 5.22 -8.83 14.84
N ASN A 58 4.48 -7.72 14.90
CA ASN A 58 4.94 -6.42 15.42
C ASN A 58 6.25 -5.95 14.78
N ARG A 59 6.53 -6.40 13.55
CA ARG A 59 7.66 -5.95 12.74
C ARG A 59 7.26 -4.68 11.99
N ARG A 60 8.26 -3.86 11.66
CA ARG A 60 8.04 -2.65 10.88
C ARG A 60 7.59 -3.04 9.48
N ALA A 61 6.43 -2.55 9.08
CA ALA A 61 5.97 -2.61 7.71
C ALA A 61 6.77 -1.58 6.89
N GLY A 62 7.70 -2.06 6.07
CA GLY A 62 8.54 -1.21 5.24
C GLY A 62 7.76 -0.51 4.12
N THR A 63 8.14 0.74 3.83
CA THR A 63 7.80 1.46 2.60
C THR A 63 9.01 1.46 1.68
N ASP A 64 9.64 0.30 1.50
CA ASP A 64 10.85 0.12 0.69
C ASP A 64 10.56 0.10 -0.82
N THR A 65 9.30 -0.12 -1.21
CA THR A 65 8.84 -0.09 -2.60
C THR A 65 7.57 0.75 -2.75
N PRO A 66 7.32 1.36 -3.93
CA PRO A 66 6.04 2.00 -4.24
C PRO A 66 4.83 1.08 -4.04
N ALA A 67 4.96 -0.21 -4.39
CA ALA A 67 3.92 -1.21 -4.18
C ALA A 67 3.50 -1.38 -2.72
N ARG A 68 4.48 -1.48 -1.81
CA ARG A 68 4.20 -1.60 -0.37
C ARG A 68 3.56 -0.36 0.18
N GLN A 69 4.03 0.81 -0.27
CA GLN A 69 3.48 2.07 0.17
C GLN A 69 2.03 2.27 -0.28
N LEU A 70 1.70 1.91 -1.55
CA LEU A 70 0.33 1.90 -2.03
C LEU A 70 -0.54 0.93 -1.22
N CYS A 71 -0.06 -0.30 -0.99
CA CYS A 71 -0.80 -1.30 -0.22
C CYS A 71 -1.10 -0.80 1.21
N LEU A 72 -0.11 -0.21 1.89
CA LEU A 72 -0.31 0.40 3.21
C LEU A 72 -1.33 1.54 3.17
N HIS A 73 -1.29 2.39 2.15
CA HIS A 73 -2.26 3.46 1.97
C HIS A 73 -3.68 2.92 1.79
N LEU A 74 -3.85 1.85 0.99
CA LEU A 74 -5.12 1.18 0.78
C LEU A 74 -5.63 0.50 2.06
N MET A 75 -4.74 -0.14 2.83
CA MET A 75 -5.07 -0.73 4.13
C MET A 75 -5.56 0.33 5.11
N CYS A 76 -4.87 1.47 5.20
CA CYS A 76 -5.29 2.58 6.08
C CYS A 76 -6.63 3.17 5.65
N SER A 77 -6.82 3.40 4.34
CA SER A 77 -8.09 3.88 3.78
C SER A 77 -9.24 2.92 4.10
N HIS A 78 -9.00 1.61 4.02
CA HIS A 78 -9.97 0.57 4.37
C HIS A 78 -10.30 0.55 5.86
N ALA A 79 -9.28 0.64 6.72
CA ALA A 79 -9.50 0.68 8.16
C ALA A 79 -10.31 1.93 8.56
N GLN A 80 -9.96 3.10 8.00
CA GLN A 80 -10.70 4.36 8.20
C GLN A 80 -12.18 4.24 7.84
N SER A 81 -12.52 3.69 6.68
CA SER A 81 -13.92 3.61 6.22
C SER A 81 -14.77 2.68 7.10
N ARG A 82 -14.17 1.65 7.71
CA ARG A 82 -14.89 0.67 8.54
C ARG A 82 -15.05 1.08 9.99
N THR A 83 -14.11 1.85 10.54
CA THR A 83 -14.05 2.10 11.99
C THR A 83 -14.06 3.58 12.36
N HIS A 84 -14.12 4.49 11.38
CA HIS A 84 -13.91 5.93 11.56
C HIS A 84 -12.65 6.25 12.37
N ASP A 85 -11.63 5.39 12.26
CA ASP A 85 -10.46 5.45 13.10
C ASP A 85 -9.56 6.62 12.69
N HIS A 86 -9.50 7.63 13.56
CA HIS A 86 -8.62 8.79 13.39
C HIS A 86 -7.14 8.41 13.48
N GLU A 87 -6.77 7.29 14.11
CA GLU A 87 -5.40 6.76 14.11
C GLU A 87 -5.01 6.29 12.71
N ALA A 88 -5.92 5.58 12.02
CA ALA A 88 -5.75 5.19 10.62
C ALA A 88 -5.60 6.41 9.70
N ALA A 89 -6.33 7.50 9.99
CA ALA A 89 -6.22 8.77 9.27
C ALA A 89 -4.85 9.42 9.42
N ARG A 90 -4.34 9.48 10.66
CA ARG A 90 -3.03 10.03 10.96
C ARG A 90 -1.91 9.20 10.35
N LEU A 91 -2.02 7.86 10.40
CA LEU A 91 -1.09 6.95 9.76
C LEU A 91 -1.07 7.16 8.24
N ARG A 92 -2.25 7.25 7.62
CA ARG A 92 -2.37 7.52 6.18
C ARG A 92 -1.74 8.85 5.76
N ALA A 93 -1.95 9.91 6.54
CA ALA A 93 -1.35 11.22 6.27
C ALA A 93 0.19 11.15 6.35
N ARG A 94 0.73 10.53 7.40
CA ARG A 94 2.18 10.35 7.58
C ARG A 94 2.83 9.51 6.48
N LEU A 95 2.14 8.49 5.99
CA LEU A 95 2.60 7.68 4.86
C LEU A 95 2.68 8.47 3.55
N LEU A 96 1.82 9.49 3.36
CA LEU A 96 1.89 10.39 2.21
C LEU A 96 3.02 11.40 2.38
N ASP A 97 3.23 11.93 3.58
CA ASP A 97 4.29 12.92 3.83
C ASP A 97 5.70 12.33 3.73
N ALA A 98 5.86 11.04 4.05
CA ALA A 98 7.16 10.34 3.99
C ALA A 98 7.52 9.78 2.60
N SER A 99 6.66 10.00 1.61
CA SER A 99 6.82 9.44 0.28
C SER A 99 7.39 10.46 -0.70
N ASP A 100 8.05 9.96 -1.75
CA ASP A 100 8.41 10.78 -2.90
C ASP A 100 7.17 11.50 -3.47
N ALA A 101 7.36 12.74 -3.91
CA ALA A 101 6.29 13.56 -4.46
C ALA A 101 5.64 12.90 -5.68
N ASP A 102 6.42 12.18 -6.48
CA ASP A 102 5.94 11.47 -7.66
C ASP A 102 5.06 10.28 -7.27
N VAL A 103 5.50 9.47 -6.30
CA VAL A 103 4.73 8.34 -5.76
C VAL A 103 3.46 8.83 -5.05
N THR A 104 3.55 9.96 -4.35
CA THR A 104 2.41 10.61 -3.68
C THR A 104 1.38 11.11 -4.68
N ALA A 105 1.82 11.75 -5.77
CA ALA A 105 0.93 12.22 -6.83
C ALA A 105 0.23 11.06 -7.54
N GLU A 106 0.95 9.96 -7.78
CA GLU A 106 0.40 8.76 -8.38
C GLU A 106 -0.62 8.07 -7.44
N ILE A 107 -0.28 7.87 -6.17
CA ILE A 107 -1.20 7.32 -5.15
C ILE A 107 -2.45 8.21 -5.01
N ARG A 108 -2.31 9.54 -4.99
CA ARG A 108 -3.44 10.47 -4.93
C ARG A 108 -4.32 10.39 -6.18
N THR A 109 -3.72 10.26 -7.36
CA THR A 109 -4.45 10.12 -8.63
C THR A 109 -5.26 8.83 -8.67
N VAL A 110 -4.64 7.72 -8.25
CA VAL A 110 -5.28 6.40 -8.14
C VAL A 110 -6.44 6.44 -7.14
N THR A 111 -6.19 6.96 -5.94
CA THR A 111 -7.16 6.91 -4.83
C THR A 111 -8.28 7.94 -4.97
N GLY A 112 -8.05 9.06 -5.66
CA GLY A 112 -9.07 10.07 -5.95
C GLY A 112 -10.06 9.68 -7.06
N ARG A 113 -9.71 8.71 -7.92
CA ARG A 113 -10.59 8.24 -9.02
C ARG A 113 -11.35 6.95 -8.69
N SER A 114 -10.91 6.16 -7.72
CA SER A 114 -11.64 4.99 -7.21
C SER A 114 -12.79 5.43 -6.29
N GLY A 115 -13.89 5.90 -6.86
CA GLY A 115 -15.14 6.10 -6.12
C GLY A 115 -15.69 4.77 -5.64
N ASP A 116 -15.92 4.63 -4.33
CA ASP A 116 -16.51 3.53 -3.53
C ASP A 116 -16.13 2.05 -3.80
N ARG A 117 -15.54 1.70 -4.94
CA ARG A 117 -15.07 0.35 -5.27
C ARG A 117 -13.68 0.43 -5.90
N ARG A 118 -12.73 -0.26 -5.28
CA ARG A 118 -11.32 -0.26 -5.69
C ARG A 118 -11.18 -1.10 -6.95
N ASP A 119 -10.86 -0.45 -8.07
CA ASP A 119 -10.60 -1.15 -9.33
C ASP A 119 -9.09 -1.44 -9.46
N PHE A 120 -8.70 -2.65 -9.04
CA PHE A 120 -7.32 -3.12 -9.11
C PHE A 120 -6.83 -3.38 -10.54
N ILE A 121 -7.73 -3.55 -11.50
CA ILE A 121 -7.38 -3.71 -12.92
C ILE A 121 -7.02 -2.34 -13.49
N ALA A 122 -7.85 -1.32 -13.26
CA ALA A 122 -7.57 0.06 -13.64
C ALA A 122 -6.28 0.58 -12.99
N LEU A 123 -6.00 0.17 -11.75
CA LEU A 123 -4.72 0.43 -11.08
C LEU A 123 -3.54 -0.16 -11.86
N GLY A 124 -3.64 -1.44 -12.24
CA GLY A 124 -2.59 -2.13 -12.99
C GLY A 124 -2.34 -1.48 -14.36
N ASP A 125 -3.39 -1.04 -15.05
CA ASP A 125 -3.26 -0.37 -16.36
C ASP A 125 -2.65 1.03 -16.23
N MET A 126 -2.97 1.78 -15.18
CA MET A 126 -2.34 3.08 -14.92
C MET A 126 -0.83 2.92 -14.73
N LEU A 127 -0.41 1.99 -13.87
CA LEU A 127 1.01 1.72 -13.57
C LEU A 127 1.77 1.11 -14.76
N ALA A 128 1.08 0.38 -15.65
CA ALA A 128 1.67 -0.14 -16.88
C ALA A 128 2.21 0.96 -17.79
N THR A 129 1.56 2.12 -17.81
CA THR A 129 1.95 3.28 -18.61
C THR A 129 3.27 3.91 -18.14
N GLY A 130 3.59 3.80 -16.84
CA GLY A 130 4.80 4.33 -16.21
C GLY A 130 5.96 3.34 -16.04
N GLY A 131 5.76 2.07 -16.39
CA GLY A 131 6.76 1.01 -16.25
C GLY A 131 6.59 0.18 -14.97
N MET A 132 5.78 -0.88 -15.06
CA MET A 132 5.45 -1.82 -13.96
C MET A 132 6.66 -2.34 -13.16
N GLY A 133 7.83 -2.52 -13.80
CA GLY A 133 9.03 -3.00 -13.12
C GLY A 133 9.56 -2.04 -12.05
N ALA A 134 9.41 -0.73 -12.24
CA ALA A 134 9.83 0.27 -11.27
C ALA A 134 8.94 0.29 -10.02
N PHE A 135 7.69 -0.16 -10.14
CA PHE A 135 6.71 -0.15 -9.05
C PHE A 135 7.03 -1.15 -7.93
N PHE A 136 7.65 -2.28 -8.30
CA PHE A 136 8.10 -3.31 -7.36
C PHE A 136 9.59 -3.22 -7.04
N ALA A 137 10.35 -2.38 -7.76
CA ALA A 137 11.73 -2.13 -7.44
C ALA A 137 11.81 -1.38 -6.10
N PRO A 138 12.83 -1.67 -5.26
CA PRO A 138 13.15 -0.81 -4.14
C PRO A 138 13.31 0.63 -4.59
N PHE A 139 12.92 1.59 -3.75
CA PHE A 139 13.32 2.99 -3.95
C PHE A 139 14.83 3.00 -4.23
N LYS A 140 15.26 3.70 -5.28
CA LYS A 140 16.69 3.88 -5.53
C LYS A 140 17.25 4.52 -4.28
N SER A 141 17.99 3.74 -3.48
CA SER A 141 18.81 4.30 -2.42
C SER A 141 19.73 5.27 -3.13
N THR A 142 19.57 6.57 -2.89
CA THR A 142 20.57 7.59 -3.15
C THR A 142 21.76 7.27 -2.25
N GLY A 143 22.48 6.21 -2.60
CA GLY A 143 23.78 5.88 -2.05
C GLY A 143 24.84 6.60 -2.88
N LEU A 144 25.70 7.32 -2.18
CA LEU A 144 26.82 8.18 -2.60
C LEU A 144 26.37 9.58 -3.05
N VAL A 145 26.78 10.65 -2.34
CA VAL A 145 28.20 11.05 -2.22
C VAL A 145 28.63 11.40 -0.78
N ALA A 146 29.84 10.90 -0.47
CA ALA A 146 30.88 11.24 0.52
C ALA A 146 30.64 12.32 1.58
#